data_AF-A0A7Y0AIG0-F1
#
_entry.id   AF-A0A7Y0AIG0-F1
#
_cell.length_a   1.000
_cell.length_b   1.000
_cell.length_c   1.000
_cell.angle_alpha   90.00
_cell.angle_beta   90.00
_cell.angle_gamma   90.00
#
_symmetry.space_group_name_H-M   'P 1'
#
loop_
_entity.id
_entity.type
_entity.pdbx_description
1 polymer ?
#
loop_
_entity_poly.entity_id
_entity_poly.type
_entity_poly.pdbx_seq_one_letter_code
_entity_poly.pdbx_strand_id
1 'polypeptide(L)'
;MKPGERDILAPLIQEFFEKEVRLVPGFIAARLHTNEEGTVLLNYATWESLEHFHHFIRNVAMVSEISKKIQAFDQQTDKVFEIPL
;
A
#
# COMPACT_ATOMS: atom_id res chain seq x y z
N MET A 1 -9.66 -11.17 4.17
CA MET A 1 -10.42 -10.13 4.91
C MET A 1 -11.76 -10.69 5.37
N LYS A 2 -12.21 -10.31 6.56
CA LYS A 2 -13.54 -10.59 7.10
C LYS A 2 -14.59 -9.66 6.43
N PRO A 3 -15.89 -10.01 6.45
CA PRO A 3 -16.94 -9.12 5.97
C PRO A 3 -16.86 -7.73 6.63
N GLY A 4 -16.95 -6.67 5.82
CA GLY A 4 -16.90 -5.28 6.29
C GLY A 4 -15.49 -4.71 6.55
N GLU A 5 -14.44 -5.53 6.69
CA GLU A 5 -13.07 -5.02 6.87
C GLU A 5 -12.61 -4.21 5.64
N ARG A 6 -13.04 -4.59 4.43
CA ARG A 6 -12.72 -3.88 3.19
C ARG A 6 -13.19 -2.42 3.20
N ASP A 7 -14.40 -2.17 3.69
CA ASP A 7 -15.02 -0.83 3.67
C ASP A 7 -14.30 0.14 4.60
N ILE A 8 -13.50 -0.39 5.54
CA ILE A 8 -12.62 0.36 6.42
C ILE A 8 -11.21 0.45 5.81
N LEU A 9 -10.67 -0.69 5.38
CA LEU A 9 -9.28 -0.79 4.93
C LEU A 9 -9.02 -0.03 3.61
N ALA A 10 -9.93 -0.11 2.64
CA ALA A 10 -9.71 0.53 1.35
C ALA A 10 -9.63 2.07 1.44
N PRO A 11 -10.53 2.77 2.15
CA PRO A 11 -10.38 4.22 2.39
C PRO A 11 -9.12 4.57 3.18
N LEU A 12 -8.74 3.77 4.19
CA LEU A 12 -7.50 3.99 4.95
C LEU A 12 -6.26 3.93 4.06
N ILE A 13 -6.18 2.93 3.16
CA ILE A 13 -5.08 2.83 2.21
C ILE A 13 -5.09 4.01 1.24
N GLN A 14 -6.27 4.40 0.72
CA GLN A 14 -6.37 5.58 -0.15
C GLN A 14 -5.86 6.85 0.55
N GLU A 15 -6.29 7.08 1.79
CA GLU A 15 -5.85 8.22 2.59
C GLU A 15 -4.32 8.22 2.80
N PHE A 16 -3.75 7.06 3.13
CA PHE A 16 -2.30 6.92 3.30
C PHE A 16 -1.55 7.30 2.03
N PHE A 17 -1.99 6.78 0.87
CA PHE A 17 -1.33 7.08 -0.40
C PHE A 17 -1.51 8.54 -0.83
N GLU A 18 -2.67 9.14 -0.61
CA GLU A 18 -2.94 10.53 -0.99
C GLU A 18 -2.19 11.54 -0.12
N LYS A 19 -2.14 11.31 1.20
CA LYS A 19 -1.60 12.28 2.15
C LYS A 19 -0.11 12.12 2.41
N GLU A 20 0.40 10.90 2.35
CA GLU A 20 1.76 10.60 2.78
C GLU A 20 2.61 10.04 1.64
N VAL A 21 2.17 8.96 0.98
CA VAL A 21 3.02 8.27 0.00
C VAL A 21 3.22 9.07 -1.28
N ARG A 22 2.22 9.83 -1.74
CA ARG A 22 2.30 10.68 -2.94
C ARG A 22 3.43 11.72 -2.87
N LEU A 23 3.85 12.09 -1.66
CA LEU A 23 4.91 13.08 -1.43
C LEU A 23 6.31 12.48 -1.49
N VAL A 24 6.43 11.16 -1.57
CA VAL A 24 7.72 10.46 -1.54
C VAL A 24 8.37 10.49 -2.92
N PRO A 25 9.64 10.92 -3.03
CA PRO A 25 10.39 10.84 -4.28
C PRO A 25 10.38 9.44 -4.89
N GLY A 26 10.19 9.36 -6.20
CA GLY A 26 10.15 8.11 -6.94
C GLY A 26 8.85 7.30 -6.84
N PHE A 27 7.81 7.81 -6.15
CA PHE A 27 6.47 7.24 -6.24
C PHE A 27 5.85 7.55 -7.61
N ILE A 28 5.36 6.54 -8.32
CA ILE A 28 4.72 6.71 -9.63
C ILE A 28 3.20 6.62 -9.50
N ALA A 29 2.69 5.51 -8.96
CA ALA A 29 1.26 5.26 -8.87
C ALA A 29 0.94 4.20 -7.82
N ALA A 30 -0.30 4.19 -7.36
CA ALA A 30 -0.88 3.10 -6.58
C ALA A 30 -2.29 2.82 -7.11
N ARG A 31 -2.65 1.54 -7.23
CA ARG A 31 -3.99 1.11 -7.61
C ARG A 31 -4.48 0.00 -6.69
N LEU A 32 -5.66 0.21 -6.12
CA LEU A 32 -6.34 -0.80 -5.35
C LEU A 32 -7.16 -1.71 -6.27
N HIS A 33 -6.99 -3.00 -6.10
CA HIS A 33 -7.71 -4.06 -6.77
C HIS A 33 -8.37 -4.96 -5.75
N THR A 34 -9.48 -5.58 -6.12
CA THR A 34 -10.17 -6.57 -5.30
C THR A 34 -10.60 -7.73 -6.17
N ASN A 35 -10.67 -8.92 -5.60
CA ASN A 35 -11.26 -10.08 -6.28
C ASN A 35 -12.78 -9.97 -6.34
N GLU A 36 -13.41 -10.84 -7.12
CA GLU A 36 -14.87 -10.87 -7.28
C GLU A 36 -15.59 -11.07 -5.94
N GLU A 37 -15.04 -11.90 -5.06
CA GLU A 37 -15.62 -12.18 -3.74
C GLU A 37 -15.38 -11.07 -2.71
N GLY A 38 -14.57 -10.05 -3.03
CA GLY A 38 -14.26 -8.93 -2.14
C GLY A 38 -13.48 -9.33 -0.87
N THR A 39 -12.93 -10.53 -0.82
CA THR A 39 -12.18 -11.08 0.33
C THR A 39 -10.69 -10.75 0.29
N VAL A 40 -10.20 -10.31 -0.87
CA VAL A 40 -8.82 -9.88 -1.13
C VAL A 40 -8.81 -8.42 -1.56
N LEU A 41 -7.93 -7.64 -0.95
CA LEU A 41 -7.60 -6.28 -1.37
C LEU A 41 -6.11 -6.25 -1.69
N LEU A 42 -5.77 -5.90 -2.92
CA LEU A 42 -4.41 -5.80 -3.41
C LEU A 42 -4.10 -4.34 -3.70
N ASN A 43 -3.00 -3.84 -3.17
CA ASN A 43 -2.43 -2.58 -3.63
C ASN A 43 -1.28 -2.85 -4.60
N TYR A 44 -1.42 -2.38 -5.83
CA TYR A 44 -0.35 -2.40 -6.83
C TYR A 44 0.30 -1.03 -6.90
N ALA A 45 1.42 -0.87 -6.19
CA ALA A 45 2.21 0.36 -6.17
C ALA A 45 3.41 0.25 -7.11
N THR A 46 3.63 1.29 -7.91
CA THR A 46 4.74 1.40 -8.85
C THR A 46 5.69 2.49 -8.39
N TRP A 47 6.97 2.19 -8.45
CA TRP A 47 8.07 3.05 -8.03
C TRP A 47 9.11 3.15 -9.13
N GLU A 48 9.83 4.27 -9.20
CA GLU A 48 10.90 4.49 -10.17
C GLU A 48 12.05 3.49 -10.02
N SER A 49 12.34 3.06 -8.79
CA SER A 49 13.34 2.04 -8.51
C SER A 49 13.10 1.33 -7.19
N LEU A 50 13.79 0.19 -6.99
CA LEU A 50 13.80 -0.52 -5.72
C LEU A 50 14.35 0.34 -4.56
N GLU A 51 15.30 1.23 -4.85
CA GLU A 51 15.86 2.16 -3.86
C GLU A 51 14.79 3.14 -3.34
N HIS A 52 13.99 3.73 -4.23
CA HIS A 52 12.89 4.61 -3.84
C HIS A 52 11.83 3.88 -3.00
N PHE A 53 11.51 2.63 -3.36
CA PHE A 53 10.62 1.79 -2.56
C PHE A 53 11.19 1.54 -1.15
N HIS A 54 12.47 1.18 -1.02
CA HIS A 54 13.10 0.99 0.29
C HIS A 54 13.16 2.28 1.12
N HIS A 55 13.39 3.42 0.47
CA HIS A 55 13.33 4.72 1.13
C HIS A 55 11.93 5.00 1.69
N PHE A 56 10.87 4.74 0.91
CA PHE A 56 9.49 4.82 1.37
C PHE A 56 9.24 3.94 2.61
N ILE A 57 9.67 2.67 2.59
CA ILE A 57 9.43 1.76 3.71
C ILE A 57 10.05 2.31 5.00
N ARG A 58 11.33 2.69 4.96
CA ARG A 58 12.07 3.10 6.15
C ARG A 58 11.60 4.44 6.73
N ASN A 59 11.27 5.39 5.85
CA ASN A 59 11.02 6.77 6.27
C ASN A 59 9.55 7.15 6.37
N VAL A 60 8.64 6.37 5.77
CA VAL A 60 7.20 6.65 5.78
C VAL A 60 6.42 5.47 6.32
N ALA A 61 6.49 4.30 5.67
CA ALA A 61 5.62 3.17 6.04
C ALA A 61 5.83 2.67 7.47
N MET A 62 7.07 2.67 7.97
CA MET A 62 7.39 2.21 9.33
C MET A 62 6.98 3.20 10.43
N VAL A 63 6.90 4.49 10.13
CA VAL A 63 6.69 5.53 11.16
C VAL A 63 5.27 6.10 11.16
N SER A 64 4.58 6.04 10.01
CA SER A 64 3.23 6.56 9.82
C SER A 64 2.18 5.93 10.73
N GLU A 65 1.33 6.77 11.32
CA GLU A 65 0.18 6.33 12.11
C GLU A 65 -0.92 5.72 11.25
N ILE A 66 -1.11 6.19 10.00
CA ILE A 66 -2.08 5.58 9.08
C ILE A 66 -1.59 4.19 8.66
N SER A 67 -0.30 4.07 8.34
CA SER A 67 0.32 2.77 8.03
C SER A 67 0.20 1.77 9.18
N LYS A 68 0.39 2.20 10.44
CA LYS A 68 0.20 1.34 11.61
C LYS A 68 -1.24 0.82 11.72
N LYS A 69 -2.24 1.65 11.42
CA LYS A 69 -3.65 1.23 11.38
C LYS A 69 -3.92 0.21 10.28
N ILE A 70 -3.29 0.38 9.11
CA ILE A 70 -3.37 -0.57 8.00
C ILE A 70 -2.72 -1.91 8.39
N GLN A 71 -1.55 -1.89 9.02
CA GLN A 71 -0.83 -3.09 9.49
C GLN A 71 -1.55 -3.84 10.62
N ALA A 72 -2.51 -3.21 11.30
CA ALA A 72 -3.34 -3.87 12.31
C ALA A 72 -4.36 -4.87 11.70
N PHE A 73 -4.53 -4.87 10.38
CA PHE A 73 -5.35 -5.87 9.68
C PHE A 73 -4.53 -7.15 9.44
N ASP A 74 -5.11 -8.31 9.77
CA ASP A 74 -4.42 -9.61 9.67
C ASP A 74 -4.07 -9.98 8.20
N GLN A 75 -3.01 -10.80 8.03
CA GLN A 75 -2.65 -11.49 6.78
C GLN A 75 -2.14 -10.61 5.62
N GLN A 76 -1.36 -9.57 5.88
CA GLN A 76 -0.65 -8.86 4.81
C GLN A 76 0.47 -9.74 4.20
N THR A 77 0.55 -9.78 2.88
CA THR A 77 1.69 -10.34 2.15
C THR A 77 2.17 -9.32 1.15
N ASP A 78 3.44 -8.94 1.24
CA ASP A 78 4.07 -8.03 0.29
C ASP A 78 4.92 -8.81 -0.72
N LYS A 79 4.85 -8.42 -1.99
CA LYS A 79 5.72 -8.93 -3.05
C LYS A 79 6.22 -7.76 -3.88
N VAL A 80 7.51 -7.76 -4.15
CA VAL A 80 8.19 -6.76 -4.98
C VAL A 80 8.65 -7.43 -6.26
N PHE A 81 8.39 -6.78 -7.39
CA PHE A 81 8.78 -7.26 -8.71
C PHE A 81 9.57 -6.18 -9.43
N GLU A 82 10.66 -6.57 -10.08
CA GLU A 82 11.38 -5.71 -11.02
C GLU A 82 10.90 -5.99 -12.44
N ILE A 83 10.62 -4.92 -13.19
CA ILE A 83 10.20 -5.01 -14.59
C ILE A 83 11.45 -4.72 -15.44
N PRO A 84 12.03 -5.72 -16.13
CA PRO A 84 13.13 -5.46 -17.04
C PRO A 84 12.63 -4.64 -18.22
N LEU A 85 13.45 -3.68 -18.64
CA LEU A 85 13.25 -2.89 -19.86
C LEU A 85 13.60 -3.70 -21.11
#